data_AF-A0A090MU55-F1
#
_entry.id   AF-A0A090MU55-F1
#
_cell.length_a   1.000
_cell.length_b   1.000
_cell.length_c   1.000
_cell.angle_alpha   90.00
_cell.angle_beta   90.00
_cell.angle_gamma   90.00
#
_symmetry.space_group_name_H-M   'P 1'
#
loop_
_entity.id
_entity.type
_entity.pdbx_description
1 polymer ?
#
loop_
_entity_poly.entity_id
_entity_poly.type
_entity_poly.pdbx_seq_one_letter_code
_entity_poly.pdbx_strand_id
1 'polypeptide(L)'
;MHLLSRRECFPGLEEVFEPLLKRLDHNCLNDVPGLENPTAENIAVWIWKKAKQRLLQISSVRVYETPDCWAEYDGPIESCEKGG
;
A
#
# COMPACT_ATOMS: atom_id res chain seq x y z
N MET A 1 -10.53 4.29 5.29
CA MET A 1 -9.17 4.52 4.73
C MET A 1 -9.25 5.69 3.76
N HIS A 2 -8.81 6.88 4.17
CA HIS A 2 -8.89 8.09 3.33
C HIS A 2 -7.50 8.36 2.77
N LEU A 3 -7.25 7.97 1.52
CA LEU A 3 -6.01 8.31 0.81
C LEU A 3 -6.13 9.74 0.29
N LEU A 4 -5.53 10.69 1.01
CA LEU A 4 -5.35 12.06 0.53
C LEU A 4 -4.19 12.09 -0.48
N SER A 5 -4.49 11.89 -1.77
CA SER A 5 -3.57 12.23 -2.86
C SER A 5 -3.88 13.63 -3.36
N ARG A 6 -2.94 14.57 -3.21
CA ARG A 6 -3.03 15.90 -3.82
C ARG A 6 -3.22 15.73 -5.33
N ARG A 7 -4.30 16.34 -5.85
CA ARG A 7 -4.73 16.47 -7.25
C ARG A 7 -3.66 16.21 -8.33
N GLU A 8 -3.38 14.94 -8.57
CA GLU A 8 -2.91 14.40 -9.84
C GLU A 8 -3.71 13.12 -9.98
N CYS A 9 -4.83 13.19 -10.71
CA CYS A 9 -5.66 12.02 -10.95
C CYS A 9 -4.88 11.15 -11.94
N PHE A 10 -3.97 10.32 -11.43
CA PHE A 10 -3.27 9.32 -12.23
C PHE A 10 -4.33 8.35 -12.76
N PRO A 11 -4.69 8.41 -14.06
CA PRO A 11 -5.68 7.50 -14.61
C PRO A 11 -5.13 6.08 -14.47
N GLY A 12 -5.87 5.21 -13.80
CA GLY A 12 -5.46 3.83 -13.50
C GLY A 12 -5.01 3.57 -12.06
N LEU A 13 -4.91 4.58 -11.19
CA LEU A 13 -4.68 4.34 -9.76
C LEU A 13 -5.88 3.55 -9.18
N GLU A 14 -7.09 4.04 -9.40
CA GLU A 14 -8.31 3.39 -8.92
C GLU A 14 -8.45 1.97 -9.49
N GLU A 15 -8.11 1.73 -10.76
CA GLU A 15 -8.18 0.40 -11.40
C GLU A 15 -7.20 -0.62 -10.81
N VAL A 16 -6.04 -0.16 -10.33
CA VAL A 16 -5.07 -1.04 -9.67
C VAL A 16 -5.45 -1.27 -8.21
N PHE A 17 -5.95 -0.25 -7.52
CA PHE A 17 -6.26 -0.33 -6.09
C PHE A 17 -7.64 -0.93 -5.81
N GLU A 18 -8.66 -0.73 -6.65
CA GLU A 18 -10.00 -1.32 -6.50
C GLU A 18 -9.97 -2.83 -6.21
N PRO A 19 -9.32 -3.68 -7.04
CA PRO A 19 -9.30 -5.12 -6.79
C PRO A 19 -8.51 -5.50 -5.55
N LEU A 20 -7.55 -4.66 -5.12
CA LEU A 20 -6.81 -4.87 -3.87
C LEU A 20 -7.71 -4.53 -2.68
N LEU A 21 -8.35 -3.36 -2.70
CA LEU A 21 -9.27 -2.90 -1.66
C LEU A 21 -10.46 -3.83 -1.52
N LYS A 22 -11.04 -4.31 -2.62
CA LYS A 22 -12.18 -5.26 -2.60
C LYS A 22 -11.82 -6.60 -1.94
N ARG A 23 -10.56 -7.02 -1.97
CA ARG A 23 -10.09 -8.22 -1.25
C ARG A 23 -9.88 -7.98 0.24
N LEU A 24 -9.72 -6.73 0.65
CA LEU A 24 -9.55 -6.34 2.05
C LEU A 24 -10.90 -5.97 2.69
N ASP A 25 -11.76 -5.32 1.91
CA ASP A 25 -13.11 -4.92 2.30
C ASP A 25 -14.00 -6.16 2.53
N HIS A 26 -14.66 -6.20 3.69
CA HIS A 26 -15.54 -7.30 4.12
C HIS A 26 -14.92 -8.71 4.15
N ASN A 27 -13.59 -8.83 4.16
CA ASN A 27 -12.89 -10.11 4.21
C ASN A 27 -12.06 -10.26 5.50
N CYS A 28 -11.85 -11.50 5.92
CA CYS A 28 -10.90 -11.82 6.98
C CYS A 28 -9.47 -11.58 6.46
N LEU A 29 -8.87 -10.44 6.82
CA LEU A 29 -7.51 -10.09 6.37
C LEU A 29 -6.46 -11.16 6.69
N ASN A 30 -6.65 -11.88 7.80
CA ASN A 30 -5.78 -13.00 8.21
C ASN A 30 -5.72 -14.15 7.20
N ASP A 31 -6.74 -14.31 6.34
CA ASP A 31 -6.79 -15.35 5.30
C ASP A 31 -6.03 -14.94 4.03
N VAL A 32 -5.70 -13.64 3.90
CA VAL A 32 -4.97 -13.14 2.74
C VAL A 32 -3.49 -13.49 2.88
N PRO A 33 -2.88 -14.19 1.91
CA PRO A 33 -1.47 -14.55 1.98
C PRO A 33 -0.59 -13.31 2.04
N GLY A 34 0.24 -13.23 3.09
CA GLY A 34 1.08 -12.07 3.41
C GLY A 34 0.43 -11.01 4.31
N LEU A 35 -0.81 -11.26 4.79
CA LEU A 35 -1.51 -10.43 5.80
C LEU A 35 -1.99 -11.27 7.00
N GLU A 36 -1.25 -12.33 7.31
CA GLU A 36 -1.50 -13.19 8.48
C GLU A 36 -1.54 -12.39 9.81
N ASN A 37 -0.84 -11.25 9.84
CA ASN A 37 -0.93 -10.25 10.89
C ASN A 37 -1.29 -8.87 10.30
N PRO A 38 -2.59 -8.51 10.23
CA PRO A 38 -3.07 -7.37 9.47
C PRO A 38 -2.93 -6.04 10.22
N THR A 39 -1.70 -5.69 10.61
CA THR A 39 -1.37 -4.37 11.16
C THR A 39 -1.32 -3.34 10.02
N ALA A 40 -1.51 -2.05 10.35
CA ALA A 40 -1.45 -0.98 9.36
C ALA A 40 -0.13 -0.99 8.54
N GLU A 41 0.99 -1.31 9.18
CA GLU A 41 2.31 -1.44 8.54
C GLU A 41 2.33 -2.59 7.52
N ASN A 42 1.85 -3.79 7.91
CA ASN A 42 1.83 -4.95 7.03
C ASN A 42 0.87 -4.75 5.85
N ILE A 43 -0.27 -4.11 6.08
CA ILE A 43 -1.22 -3.73 5.04
C ILE A 43 -0.57 -2.75 4.07
N ALA A 44 0.12 -1.72 4.56
CA ALA A 44 0.79 -0.73 3.72
C ALA A 44 1.85 -1.39 2.81
N VAL A 45 2.70 -2.26 3.38
CA VAL A 45 3.72 -3.02 2.64
C VAL A 45 3.08 -3.95 1.61
N TRP A 46 2.01 -4.65 1.97
CA TRP A 46 1.32 -5.58 1.07
C TRP A 46 0.70 -4.85 -0.12
N ILE A 47 -0.03 -3.76 0.13
CA ILE A 47 -0.64 -2.93 -0.91
C ILE A 47 0.47 -2.36 -1.81
N TRP A 48 1.55 -1.82 -1.24
CA TRP A 48 2.66 -1.27 -2.01
C TRP A 48 3.30 -2.31 -2.94
N LYS A 49 3.57 -3.52 -2.44
CA LYS A 49 4.16 -4.61 -3.26
C LYS A 49 3.27 -5.00 -4.42
N LYS A 50 1.95 -5.09 -4.20
CA LYS A 50 0.97 -5.41 -5.26
C LYS A 50 0.79 -4.27 -6.25
N ALA A 51 0.71 -3.04 -5.76
CA ALA A 51 0.58 -1.85 -6.57
C ALA A 51 1.83 -1.64 -7.43
N LYS A 52 3.05 -1.78 -6.88
CA LYS A 52 4.34 -1.63 -7.59
C LYS A 52 4.45 -2.52 -8.83
N GLN A 53 3.83 -3.71 -8.81
CA GLN A 53 3.80 -4.63 -9.96
C GLN A 53 3.03 -4.08 -11.17
N ARG A 54 2.05 -3.19 -10.95
CA ARG A 54 1.23 -2.58 -12.01
C ARG A 54 1.52 -1.08 -12.20
N LEU A 55 1.93 -0.40 -11.14
CA LEU A 55 2.27 1.01 -11.06
C LEU A 55 3.72 1.16 -10.62
N LEU A 56 4.64 1.14 -11.58
CA LEU A 56 6.08 1.32 -11.32
C LEU A 56 6.38 2.67 -10.64
N GLN A 57 5.54 3.67 -10.87
CA GLN A 57 5.68 5.05 -10.37
C GLN A 57 5.05 5.29 -8.99
N ILE A 58 4.68 4.24 -8.25
CA ILE A 58 4.18 4.43 -6.88
C ILE A 58 5.29 4.96 -5.96
N SER A 59 5.01 6.07 -5.28
CA SER A 59 5.93 6.73 -4.34
C SER A 59 5.78 6.20 -2.91
N SER A 60 4.54 6.12 -2.41
CA SER A 60 4.27 5.59 -1.06
C SER A 60 2.83 5.09 -0.93
N VAL A 61 2.58 4.27 0.09
CA VAL A 61 1.25 3.81 0.49
C VAL A 61 1.05 4.17 1.96
N ARG A 62 -0.09 4.80 2.26
CA ARG A 62 -0.49 5.14 3.63
C ARG A 62 -1.79 4.44 4.00
N VAL A 63 -1.78 3.77 5.15
CA VAL A 63 -2.91 3.03 5.72
C VAL A 63 -3.28 3.65 7.05
N TYR A 64 -4.55 4.02 7.19
CA TYR A 64 -5.11 4.62 8.40
C TYR A 64 -5.86 3.55 9.17
N GLU A 65 -5.43 3.27 10.40
CA GLU A 65 -6.17 2.42 11.34
C GLU A 65 -7.30 3.23 12.00
N THR A 66 -6.96 4.47 12.40
CA THR A 66 -7.91 5.47 12.89
C THR A 66 -7.57 6.81 12.23
N PRO A 67 -8.41 7.87 12.38
CA PRO A 67 -8.10 9.18 11.81
C PRO A 67 -6.75 9.76 12.27
N ASP A 68 -6.33 9.42 13.49
CA ASP A 68 -5.10 9.93 14.13
C ASP A 68 -3.94 8.93 14.13
N CYS A 69 -4.16 7.65 13.77
CA CYS A 69 -3.12 6.62 13.68
C CYS A 69 -3.01 6.05 12.27
N TRP A 70 -1.82 6.15 11.68
CA TRP A 70 -1.53 5.61 10.36
C TRP A 70 -0.14 4.99 10.28
N ALA A 71 0.03 4.10 9.31
CA ALA A 71 1.32 3.62 8.85
C ALA A 71 1.56 4.05 7.41
N GLU A 72 2.79 4.40 7.08
CA GLU A 72 3.21 4.77 5.73
C GLU A 72 4.40 3.92 5.32
N TYR A 73 4.40 3.48 4.06
CA TYR A 73 5.49 2.72 3.45
C TYR A 73 5.83 3.30 2.08
N ASP A 74 7.06 3.80 1.93
CA ASP A 74 7.59 4.43 0.72
C ASP A 74 8.46 3.49 -0.14
N GLY A 75 8.83 2.33 0.37
CA GLY A 75 9.59 1.32 -0.36
C GLY A 75 10.68 0.69 0.48
N PRO A 76 11.44 -0.27 -0.07
CA PRO A 76 12.64 -0.74 0.59
C PRO A 76 13.66 0.41 0.64
N ILE A 77 14.38 0.52 1.74
CA ILE A 77 15.62 1.29 1.75
C ILE A 77 16.53 0.67 0.69
N GLU A 78 16.69 1.35 -0.45
CA GLU A 78 17.79 1.04 -1.36
C GLU A 78 19.05 1.43 -0.60
N SER A 79 19.59 0.47 0.15
CA SER A 79 20.92 0.61 0.72
C SER A 79 21.81 0.82 -0.49
N CYS A 80 22.29 2.04 -0.65
CA CYS A 80 23.32 2.38 -1.61
C CYS A 80 24.52 1.52 -1.24
N GLU A 81 24.60 0.31 -1.81
CA GLU A 81 25.84 -0.43 -1.89
C GLU A 81 26.76 0.49 -2.68
N LYS A 82 27.61 1.21 -1.94
CA LYS A 82 28.59 2.11 -2.49
C LYS A 82 29.38 1.31 -3.53
N GLY A 83 29.21 1.67 -4.79
CA GLY A 83 30.21 1.39 -5.80
C GLY A 83 31.52 1.99 -5.31
N GLY A 84 32.52 1.13 -5.15
CA GLY A 84 33.90 1.44 -4.83
C GLY A 84 34.77 0.26 -5.22
#